data_AF-A0A1I4I2X1-F1
#
_entry.id   AF-A0A1I4I2X1-F1
#
_cell.length_a   1.000
_cell.length_b   1.000
_cell.length_c   1.000
_cell.angle_alpha   90.00
_cell.angle_beta   90.00
_cell.angle_gamma   90.00
#
_symmetry.space_group_name_H-M   'P 1'
#
loop_
_entity.id
_entity.type
_entity.pdbx_description
1 polymer ?
#
loop_
_entity_poly.entity_id
_entity_poly.type
_entity_poly.pdbx_seq_one_letter_code
_entity_poly.pdbx_strand_id
1 'polypeptide(L)'
;MPHIRPNYLREGDLVIFYKKVTYSMMAAALSFSVIPVFSAEQAEASDRYADVDNGYWAEEEIEYLTEQGVADGDASGDYRPEQPLTRAQASIMMTNALGEGALNASSPTFSDVDSSFWAYGSIEKAAELDIFQGNNGSFNPNGEIEKAQVAAVVSRAFFDQAAEPDTAGSFSDIDSDFWAQEYIATLADQGIVQESGSFDPNDSATRAEFSAYLARAMEETMQSSGNGNPSSSPDEEDFSDENVMYEGEVDADTPLNVRTGPGTGNQAVNQLSDGTNVDIYGRDGDWLKIENAGDWGYIHGAYVTTVDNSDSEEDDTSETPDEGTNESPSDDVQGSIISAAKVTVDDLNVRTEGSTDGDIITKLQSGDTVDVYEHTGENWARIDYGSGEGYVHRHYLQEKEPGADALEDRTIVIDAGHGDHDNGASGNGLIEKEVNLDVALEVEERLEEAGVDVVMTRDDDTFLGLNERVDVAESVDADAFVSIHSNAYKQSAHGTEAFYNGSHKASESRALASSIQQELVKQTDMTDRRVADAGFVVIENTTMPSSLVELGFLTNPSDAARMKKAGYPDKAAGAIFDGIDNYYNW
;
A
#
# COMPACT_ATOMS: atom_id res chain seq x y z
N MET A 1 -28.66 -24.87 -68.09
CA MET A 1 -27.50 -25.46 -67.39
C MET A 1 -27.27 -24.65 -66.14
N PRO A 2 -26.95 -25.33 -65.03
CA PRO A 2 -27.57 -25.17 -63.70
C PRO A 2 -26.56 -24.49 -62.73
N HIS A 3 -26.67 -24.38 -61.41
CA HIS A 3 -27.71 -24.39 -60.38
C HIS A 3 -27.02 -23.90 -59.07
N ILE A 4 -27.83 -23.30 -58.17
CA ILE A 4 -27.87 -23.53 -56.70
C ILE A 4 -26.74 -22.96 -55.79
N ARG A 5 -27.21 -22.37 -54.67
CA ARG A 5 -26.51 -21.85 -53.45
C ARG A 5 -25.89 -23.02 -52.61
N PRO A 6 -25.67 -22.95 -51.27
CA PRO A 6 -25.16 -21.93 -50.30
C PRO A 6 -24.06 -22.52 -49.36
N ASN A 7 -23.61 -21.73 -48.36
CA ASN A 7 -23.12 -22.03 -46.98
C ASN A 7 -22.36 -23.34 -46.66
N TYR A 8 -21.28 -23.26 -45.85
CA TYR A 8 -21.20 -23.75 -44.44
C TYR A 8 -19.77 -23.69 -43.83
N LEU A 9 -19.72 -23.14 -42.60
CA LEU A 9 -18.93 -23.47 -41.39
C LEU A 9 -17.52 -24.11 -41.44
N ARG A 10 -16.61 -23.56 -40.62
CA ARG A 10 -16.07 -24.07 -39.32
C ARG A 10 -14.76 -23.31 -39.01
N GLU A 11 -14.68 -22.58 -37.89
CA GLU A 11 -14.13 -23.03 -36.59
C GLU A 11 -12.74 -23.65 -36.68
N GLY A 12 -11.79 -23.07 -35.95
CA GLY A 12 -10.51 -23.70 -35.62
C GLY A 12 -9.30 -22.83 -35.95
N ASP A 13 -8.97 -21.96 -35.00
CA ASP A 13 -7.64 -21.48 -34.61
C ASP A 13 -6.45 -21.91 -35.46
N LEU A 14 -5.75 -20.93 -36.03
CA LEU A 14 -4.33 -21.09 -36.34
C LEU A 14 -3.65 -19.71 -36.45
N VAL A 15 -2.80 -19.46 -35.44
CA VAL A 15 -1.38 -19.12 -35.64
C VAL A 15 -1.03 -17.68 -36.00
N ILE A 16 -0.33 -17.06 -35.04
CA ILE A 16 1.02 -16.44 -35.09
C ILE A 16 1.37 -15.62 -36.34
N PHE A 17 2.03 -14.48 -36.07
CA PHE A 17 3.00 -13.75 -36.92
C PHE A 17 2.42 -12.50 -37.62
N TYR A 18 3.10 -11.35 -37.72
CA TYR A 18 4.52 -11.03 -37.55
C TYR A 18 4.72 -9.50 -37.60
N LYS A 19 5.74 -9.02 -36.88
CA LYS A 19 6.78 -8.04 -37.29
C LYS A 19 6.40 -6.60 -37.70
N LYS A 20 6.97 -5.69 -36.88
CA LYS A 20 7.98 -4.65 -37.19
C LYS A 20 7.72 -3.70 -38.37
N VAL A 21 7.62 -2.41 -38.04
CA VAL A 21 8.13 -1.28 -38.85
C VAL A 21 8.67 -0.19 -37.90
N THR A 22 9.94 -0.26 -37.47
CA THR A 22 11.04 0.67 -37.85
C THR A 22 10.67 2.14 -38.05
N TYR A 23 11.29 3.06 -37.28
CA TYR A 23 12.00 4.22 -37.83
C TYR A 23 13.02 4.80 -36.84
N SER A 24 14.17 5.18 -37.40
CA SER A 24 15.43 5.58 -36.74
C SER A 24 15.65 7.09 -36.67
N MET A 25 16.70 7.45 -35.90
CA MET A 25 17.54 8.66 -35.91
C MET A 25 17.12 9.74 -34.90
N MET A 26 18.00 10.25 -34.03
CA MET A 26 19.37 10.71 -34.35
C MET A 26 20.30 10.68 -33.12
N ALA A 27 21.53 10.22 -33.35
CA ALA A 27 22.61 10.11 -32.38
C ALA A 27 23.42 11.42 -32.21
N ALA A 28 24.00 11.61 -31.04
CA ALA A 28 25.31 12.26 -30.89
C ALA A 28 26.07 11.67 -29.69
N ALA A 29 27.11 10.90 -30.00
CA ALA A 29 28.05 10.30 -29.08
C ALA A 29 29.20 11.25 -28.76
N LEU A 30 29.77 11.16 -27.55
CA LEU A 30 31.20 11.35 -27.30
C LEU A 30 31.67 10.38 -26.19
N SER A 31 32.80 9.76 -26.46
CA SER A 31 33.30 8.49 -25.92
C SER A 31 34.47 8.66 -24.94
N PHE A 32 34.49 7.81 -23.91
CA PHE A 32 35.62 7.17 -23.21
C PHE A 32 36.74 7.99 -22.55
N SER A 33 36.84 7.87 -21.22
CA SER A 33 38.06 7.40 -20.53
C SER A 33 37.75 6.78 -19.17
N VAL A 34 38.11 5.50 -19.05
CA VAL A 34 38.32 4.69 -17.83
C VAL A 34 39.60 5.25 -17.15
N ILE A 35 39.85 5.33 -15.83
CA ILE A 35 39.84 4.36 -14.69
C ILE A 35 40.13 5.18 -13.37
N PRO A 36 40.26 4.60 -12.15
CA PRO A 36 39.33 3.98 -11.19
C PRO A 36 39.28 4.70 -9.80
N VAL A 37 38.55 4.07 -8.87
CA VAL A 37 38.63 4.17 -7.39
C VAL A 37 37.78 5.28 -6.78
N PHE A 38 36.50 4.97 -6.57
CA PHE A 38 35.96 5.12 -5.23
C PHE A 38 35.81 3.72 -4.64
N SER A 39 36.27 3.61 -3.40
CA SER A 39 36.28 2.41 -2.58
C SER A 39 34.94 1.68 -2.67
N ALA A 40 35.02 0.35 -2.70
CA ALA A 40 33.98 -0.47 -2.11
C ALA A 40 33.74 0.07 -0.70
N GLU A 41 32.67 0.84 -0.54
CA GLU A 41 31.99 0.90 0.74
C GLU A 41 31.38 -0.48 0.87
N GLN A 42 32.04 -1.32 1.68
CA GLN A 42 31.49 -2.60 2.10
C GLN A 42 30.05 -2.33 2.54
N ALA A 43 29.10 -3.04 1.92
CA ALA A 43 27.83 -3.31 2.57
C ALA A 43 28.19 -3.97 3.91
N GLU A 44 28.13 -3.20 4.99
CA GLU A 44 28.32 -3.71 6.34
C GLU A 44 26.96 -4.22 6.80
N ALA A 45 26.85 -5.54 6.80
CA ALA A 45 25.89 -6.48 7.40
C ALA A 45 25.20 -6.11 8.71
N SER A 46 24.06 -6.75 8.98
CA SER A 46 23.22 -6.62 10.16
C SER A 46 23.38 -7.79 11.16
N ASP A 47 23.38 -7.49 12.47
CA ASP A 47 23.52 -8.50 13.55
C ASP A 47 22.13 -9.01 14.02
N ARG A 48 21.15 -9.17 13.11
CA ARG A 48 19.76 -9.53 13.47
C ARG A 48 19.65 -10.94 14.03
N TYR A 49 20.37 -11.89 13.45
CA TYR A 49 20.39 -13.28 13.88
C TYR A 49 21.79 -13.68 14.33
N ALA A 50 21.90 -14.37 15.46
CA ALA A 50 23.18 -14.71 16.06
C ALA A 50 23.98 -15.73 15.23
N ASP A 51 23.33 -16.45 14.31
CA ASP A 51 23.91 -17.48 13.45
C ASP A 51 23.93 -17.11 11.95
N VAL A 52 23.65 -15.84 11.63
CA VAL A 52 23.85 -15.27 10.29
C VAL A 52 25.00 -14.27 10.38
N ASP A 53 26.21 -14.71 10.04
CA ASP A 53 27.42 -13.88 10.09
C ASP A 53 27.38 -12.76 9.02
N ASN A 54 28.06 -11.65 9.29
CA ASN A 54 28.30 -10.59 8.29
C ASN A 54 28.93 -11.13 7.00
N GLY A 55 28.25 -10.90 5.87
CA GLY A 55 28.64 -11.39 4.55
C GLY A 55 28.25 -12.84 4.32
N TYR A 56 27.33 -13.38 5.13
CA TYR A 56 26.65 -14.63 4.81
C TYR A 56 25.93 -14.46 3.46
N TRP A 57 26.01 -15.48 2.61
CA TRP A 57 25.69 -15.33 1.19
C TRP A 57 24.22 -14.98 0.89
N ALA A 58 23.31 -15.29 1.83
CA ALA A 58 21.87 -15.00 1.75
C ALA A 58 21.43 -13.97 2.81
N GLU A 59 22.37 -13.22 3.39
CA GLU A 59 22.10 -12.29 4.48
C GLU A 59 21.03 -11.25 4.09
N GLU A 60 21.22 -10.57 2.95
CA GLU A 60 20.33 -9.51 2.49
C GLU A 60 18.91 -10.04 2.24
N GLU A 61 18.78 -11.24 1.67
CA GLU A 61 17.48 -11.87 1.42
C GLU A 61 16.79 -12.31 2.70
N ILE A 62 17.53 -12.85 3.67
CA ILE A 62 17.01 -13.23 4.99
C ILE A 62 16.47 -11.99 5.71
N GLU A 63 17.20 -10.88 5.65
CA GLU A 63 16.80 -9.62 6.25
C GLU A 63 15.56 -9.05 5.60
N TYR A 64 15.52 -9.01 4.28
CA TYR A 64 14.36 -8.56 3.51
C TYR A 64 13.11 -9.36 3.90
N LEU A 65 13.18 -10.69 3.90
CA LEU A 65 12.02 -11.51 4.28
C LEU A 65 11.61 -11.32 5.75
N THR A 66 12.56 -11.05 6.65
CA THR A 66 12.22 -10.74 8.04
C THR A 66 11.46 -9.42 8.12
N GLU A 67 11.94 -8.38 7.43
CA GLU A 67 11.31 -7.06 7.40
C GLU A 67 9.91 -7.10 6.79
N GLN A 68 9.69 -7.95 5.79
CA GLN A 68 8.37 -8.15 5.19
C GLN A 68 7.45 -9.04 6.04
N GLY A 69 7.89 -9.55 7.21
CA GLY A 69 7.12 -10.49 8.03
C GLY A 69 6.90 -11.86 7.36
N VAL A 70 7.75 -12.19 6.38
CA VAL A 70 7.69 -13.44 5.61
C VAL A 70 8.40 -14.57 6.34
N ALA A 71 9.51 -14.27 7.03
CA ALA A 71 10.32 -15.29 7.68
C ALA A 71 11.12 -14.75 8.86
N ASP A 72 10.95 -15.37 10.03
CA ASP A 72 11.63 -14.96 11.27
C ASP A 72 12.61 -16.00 11.83
N GLY A 73 13.44 -15.57 12.77
CA GLY A 73 14.28 -16.48 13.56
C GLY A 73 13.51 -17.23 14.63
N ASP A 74 14.20 -18.13 15.32
CA ASP A 74 13.64 -18.84 16.46
C ASP A 74 13.74 -18.04 17.77
N ALA A 75 13.13 -18.59 18.83
CA ALA A 75 13.13 -17.95 20.15
C ALA A 75 14.51 -17.77 20.80
N SER A 76 15.57 -18.35 20.24
CA SER A 76 16.96 -18.19 20.69
C SER A 76 17.65 -17.01 20.01
N GLY A 77 17.02 -16.39 19.01
CA GLY A 77 17.61 -15.35 18.17
C GLY A 77 18.43 -15.92 17.00
N ASP A 78 18.26 -17.21 16.67
CA ASP A 78 18.93 -17.87 15.55
C ASP A 78 17.96 -18.00 14.36
N TYR A 79 18.42 -17.67 13.15
CA TYR A 79 17.64 -17.90 11.91
C TYR A 79 17.66 -19.36 11.47
N ARG A 80 18.75 -20.06 11.79
CA ARG A 80 19.07 -21.43 11.35
C ARG A 80 19.19 -21.57 9.84
N PRO A 81 20.05 -20.78 9.18
CA PRO A 81 20.12 -20.71 7.73
C PRO A 81 20.46 -22.06 7.08
N GLU A 82 21.30 -22.87 7.73
CA GLU A 82 21.74 -24.19 7.24
C GLU A 82 20.78 -25.34 7.56
N GLN A 83 19.70 -25.09 8.32
CA GLN A 83 18.76 -26.15 8.69
C GLN A 83 17.87 -26.50 7.48
N PRO A 84 17.67 -27.80 7.16
CA PRO A 84 16.67 -28.21 6.17
C PRO A 84 15.27 -27.68 6.50
N LEU A 85 14.61 -27.12 5.50
CA LEU A 85 13.28 -26.54 5.65
C LEU A 85 12.20 -27.62 5.48
N THR A 86 11.21 -27.65 6.36
CA THR A 86 10.05 -28.55 6.18
C THR A 86 9.03 -27.96 5.22
N ARG A 87 8.22 -28.81 4.59
CA ARG A 87 7.12 -28.39 3.72
C ARG A 87 6.11 -27.49 4.42
N ALA A 88 5.82 -27.74 5.71
CA ALA A 88 4.95 -26.87 6.50
C ALA A 88 5.52 -25.46 6.69
N GLN A 89 6.81 -25.35 7.03
CA GLN A 89 7.48 -24.05 7.16
C GLN A 89 7.54 -23.30 5.82
N ALA A 90 7.83 -24.02 4.74
CA ALA A 90 7.85 -23.45 3.39
C ALA A 90 6.46 -22.93 2.97
N SER A 91 5.37 -23.61 3.34
CA SER A 91 4.02 -23.13 3.08
C SER A 91 3.71 -21.82 3.80
N ILE A 92 4.11 -21.68 5.07
CA ILE A 92 3.91 -20.43 5.83
C ILE A 92 4.67 -19.28 5.20
N MET A 93 5.96 -19.49 4.92
CA MET A 93 6.77 -18.45 4.28
C MET A 93 6.17 -18.04 2.92
N MET A 94 5.68 -19.00 2.13
CA MET A 94 5.04 -18.69 0.84
C MET A 94 3.73 -17.92 1.00
N THR A 95 2.85 -18.31 1.92
CA THR A 95 1.59 -17.59 2.14
C THR A 95 1.81 -16.19 2.69
N ASN A 96 2.79 -16.02 3.58
CA ASN A 96 3.16 -14.69 4.08
C ASN A 96 3.73 -13.83 2.95
N ALA A 97 4.59 -14.37 2.09
CA ALA A 97 5.17 -13.66 0.95
C ALA A 97 4.14 -13.18 -0.07
N LEU A 98 3.04 -13.93 -0.23
CA LEU A 98 1.96 -13.57 -1.14
C LEU A 98 0.93 -12.63 -0.52
N GLY A 99 1.08 -12.28 0.77
CA GLY A 99 0.04 -11.56 1.48
C GLY A 99 -1.27 -12.35 1.49
N GLU A 100 -1.21 -13.68 1.59
CA GLU A 100 -2.38 -14.56 1.59
C GLU A 100 -2.61 -15.13 2.99
N GLY A 101 -3.72 -14.74 3.62
CA GLY A 101 -4.05 -15.14 4.98
C GLY A 101 -4.26 -16.65 5.13
N ALA A 102 -4.06 -17.17 6.33
CA ALA A 102 -4.31 -18.58 6.62
C ALA A 102 -5.79 -18.93 6.41
N LEU A 103 -6.08 -20.04 5.72
CA LEU A 103 -7.46 -20.47 5.53
C LEU A 103 -8.00 -21.14 6.80
N ASN A 104 -9.18 -20.72 7.25
CA ASN A 104 -10.01 -21.47 8.20
C ASN A 104 -10.83 -22.54 7.48
N ALA A 105 -10.14 -23.43 6.75
CA ALA A 105 -10.78 -24.50 5.99
C ALA A 105 -11.52 -25.46 6.94
N SER A 106 -12.80 -25.72 6.66
CA SER A 106 -13.62 -26.61 7.52
C SER A 106 -13.37 -28.09 7.26
N SER A 107 -12.58 -28.44 6.25
CA SER A 107 -12.31 -29.81 5.84
C SER A 107 -10.89 -29.92 5.27
N PRO A 108 -10.03 -30.79 5.81
CA PRO A 108 -8.66 -30.96 5.32
C PRO A 108 -8.62 -31.44 3.88
N THR A 109 -7.81 -30.77 3.05
CA THR A 109 -7.47 -31.23 1.70
C THR A 109 -6.58 -32.47 1.76
N PHE A 110 -5.72 -32.55 2.77
CA PHE A 110 -4.76 -33.65 2.95
C PHE A 110 -5.07 -34.52 4.16
N SER A 111 -4.94 -35.83 3.98
CA SER A 111 -5.31 -36.84 5.00
C SER A 111 -4.37 -36.93 6.20
N ASP A 112 -3.17 -36.35 6.09
CA ASP A 112 -2.11 -36.37 7.10
C ASP A 112 -1.84 -35.00 7.74
N VAL A 113 -2.71 -34.01 7.46
CA VAL A 113 -2.67 -32.70 8.10
C VAL A 113 -3.96 -32.54 8.91
N ASP A 114 -3.82 -32.61 10.24
CA ASP A 114 -4.94 -32.39 11.15
C ASP A 114 -5.31 -30.89 11.17
N SER A 115 -6.59 -30.55 11.34
CA SER A 115 -7.04 -29.16 11.44
C SER A 115 -6.43 -28.40 12.63
N SER A 116 -5.93 -29.12 13.64
CA SER A 116 -5.19 -28.52 14.76
C SER A 116 -3.67 -28.45 14.52
N PHE A 117 -3.18 -28.82 13.34
CA PHE A 117 -1.77 -28.70 13.02
C PHE A 117 -1.40 -27.22 12.90
N TRP A 118 -0.28 -26.81 13.49
CA TRP A 118 0.11 -25.40 13.63
C TRP A 118 0.21 -24.65 12.28
N ALA A 119 0.54 -25.35 11.19
CA ALA A 119 0.58 -24.78 9.84
C ALA A 119 -0.66 -25.11 8.99
N TYR A 120 -1.75 -25.62 9.58
CA TYR A 120 -2.92 -26.12 8.85
C TYR A 120 -3.47 -25.07 7.87
N GLY A 121 -3.77 -23.86 8.34
CA GLY A 121 -4.38 -22.83 7.51
C GLY A 121 -3.49 -22.38 6.35
N SER A 122 -2.17 -22.26 6.56
CA SER A 122 -1.22 -21.94 5.49
C SER A 122 -1.03 -23.08 4.49
N ILE A 123 -1.06 -24.34 4.93
CA ILE A 123 -1.00 -25.51 4.04
C ILE A 123 -2.24 -25.56 3.14
N GLU A 124 -3.42 -25.34 3.71
CA GLU A 124 -4.68 -25.34 2.96
C GLU A 124 -4.72 -24.14 1.99
N LYS A 125 -4.27 -22.95 2.42
CA LYS A 125 -4.15 -21.77 1.55
C LYS A 125 -3.20 -22.02 0.37
N ALA A 126 -2.01 -22.53 0.65
CA ALA A 126 -1.02 -22.82 -0.39
C ALA A 126 -1.48 -23.91 -1.38
N ALA A 127 -2.38 -24.80 -0.96
CA ALA A 127 -3.01 -25.79 -1.83
C ALA A 127 -4.18 -25.20 -2.64
N GLU A 128 -4.98 -24.29 -2.05
CA GLU A 128 -6.03 -23.55 -2.77
C GLU A 128 -5.44 -22.75 -3.95
N LEU A 129 -4.26 -22.15 -3.75
CA LEU A 129 -3.54 -21.39 -4.77
C LEU A 129 -2.79 -22.28 -5.78
N ASP A 130 -2.93 -23.61 -5.71
CA ASP A 130 -2.22 -24.61 -6.54
C ASP A 130 -0.67 -24.53 -6.48
N ILE A 131 -0.12 -23.80 -5.52
CA ILE A 131 1.34 -23.63 -5.34
C ILE A 131 1.92 -24.92 -4.78
N PHE A 132 1.38 -25.38 -3.65
CA PHE A 132 1.79 -26.61 -2.99
C PHE A 132 0.84 -27.76 -3.31
N GLN A 133 1.42 -28.89 -3.71
CA GLN A 133 0.67 -30.09 -4.05
C GLN A 133 1.08 -31.25 -3.13
N GLY A 134 0.11 -32.09 -2.80
CA GLY A 134 0.33 -33.36 -2.09
C GLY A 134 0.51 -34.54 -3.05
N ASN A 135 0.87 -35.70 -2.50
CA ASN A 135 1.00 -36.95 -3.23
C ASN A 135 -0.05 -37.95 -2.75
N ASN A 136 -0.96 -38.37 -3.64
CA ASN A 136 -2.04 -39.31 -3.33
C ASN A 136 -2.87 -38.92 -2.08
N GLY A 137 -3.13 -37.62 -1.90
CA GLY A 137 -3.90 -37.08 -0.77
C GLY A 137 -3.13 -36.95 0.55
N SER A 138 -1.80 -37.05 0.54
CA SER A 138 -0.92 -36.75 1.68
C SER A 138 -0.01 -35.58 1.35
N PHE A 139 0.13 -34.64 2.29
CA PHE A 139 0.96 -33.46 2.17
C PHE A 139 2.41 -33.68 2.65
N ASN A 140 2.60 -34.56 3.63
CA ASN A 140 3.85 -34.77 4.36
C ASN A 140 4.41 -33.47 5.01
N PRO A 141 3.68 -32.86 5.97
CA PRO A 141 4.02 -31.53 6.49
C PRO A 141 5.38 -31.44 7.20
N ASN A 142 5.83 -32.53 7.83
CA ASN A 142 7.11 -32.59 8.54
C ASN A 142 8.26 -33.08 7.64
N GLY A 143 8.00 -33.41 6.38
CA GLY A 143 9.04 -33.77 5.43
C GLY A 143 9.84 -32.54 5.02
N GLU A 144 11.15 -32.72 4.82
CA GLU A 144 12.02 -31.71 4.23
C GLU A 144 11.60 -31.45 2.77
N ILE A 145 11.62 -30.19 2.36
CA ILE A 145 11.33 -29.80 0.97
C ILE A 145 12.60 -29.94 0.13
N GLU A 146 12.50 -30.59 -1.02
CA GLU A 146 13.63 -30.77 -1.95
C GLU A 146 13.86 -29.50 -2.79
N LYS A 147 15.09 -29.23 -3.23
CA LYS A 147 15.40 -28.04 -4.06
C LYS A 147 14.55 -27.91 -5.32
N ALA A 148 14.26 -29.03 -5.99
CA ALA A 148 13.35 -29.04 -7.14
C ALA A 148 11.91 -28.64 -6.78
N GLN A 149 11.46 -28.99 -5.58
CA GLN A 149 10.15 -28.58 -5.08
C GLN A 149 10.13 -27.10 -4.73
N VAL A 150 11.21 -26.56 -4.15
CA VAL A 150 11.37 -25.11 -3.94
C VAL A 150 11.24 -24.37 -5.27
N ALA A 151 11.96 -24.80 -6.31
CA ALA A 151 11.88 -24.18 -7.62
C ALA A 151 10.45 -24.18 -8.17
N ALA A 152 9.74 -25.31 -8.03
CA ALA A 152 8.37 -25.43 -8.49
C ALA A 152 7.39 -24.51 -7.74
N VAL A 153 7.48 -24.43 -6.41
CA VAL A 153 6.54 -23.60 -5.62
C VAL A 153 6.81 -22.11 -5.81
N VAL A 154 8.07 -21.68 -5.84
CA VAL A 154 8.42 -20.28 -6.13
C VAL A 154 8.01 -19.91 -7.56
N SER A 155 8.27 -20.79 -8.53
CA SER A 155 7.89 -20.53 -9.93
C SER A 155 6.38 -20.37 -10.10
N ARG A 156 5.57 -21.24 -9.48
CA ARG A 156 4.10 -21.16 -9.58
C ARG A 156 3.51 -19.94 -8.88
N ALA A 157 4.16 -19.49 -7.81
CA ALA A 157 3.67 -18.36 -7.03
C ALA A 157 3.91 -17.01 -7.74
N PHE A 158 5.03 -16.87 -8.46
CA PHE A 158 5.49 -15.56 -8.94
C PHE A 158 5.57 -15.42 -10.47
N PHE A 159 5.37 -16.50 -11.25
CA PHE A 159 5.56 -16.47 -12.70
C PHE A 159 4.44 -17.19 -13.46
N ASP A 160 3.76 -16.45 -14.34
CA ASP A 160 2.62 -16.93 -15.14
C ASP A 160 3.00 -17.90 -16.29
N GLN A 161 4.27 -17.88 -16.73
CA GLN A 161 4.77 -18.75 -17.80
C GLN A 161 6.13 -19.35 -17.45
N ALA A 162 6.23 -20.67 -17.50
CA ALA A 162 7.50 -21.36 -17.40
C ALA A 162 8.37 -21.07 -18.63
N ALA A 163 9.65 -20.76 -18.42
CA ALA A 163 10.59 -20.48 -19.49
C ALA A 163 10.82 -21.71 -20.39
N GLU A 164 10.98 -21.48 -21.69
CA GLU A 164 11.32 -22.54 -22.64
C GLU A 164 12.70 -23.17 -22.28
N PRO A 165 12.84 -24.51 -22.30
CA PRO A 165 14.03 -25.22 -21.80
C PRO A 165 15.36 -24.83 -22.46
N ASP A 166 15.31 -24.22 -23.65
CA ASP A 166 16.47 -23.99 -24.51
C ASP A 166 17.27 -22.71 -24.17
N THR A 167 16.83 -21.89 -23.21
CA THR A 167 17.48 -20.59 -22.90
C THR A 167 18.14 -20.46 -21.53
N ALA A 168 17.83 -21.31 -20.55
CA ALA A 168 18.40 -21.20 -19.20
C ALA A 168 19.60 -22.14 -18.98
N GLY A 169 20.62 -21.66 -18.26
CA GLY A 169 21.91 -22.34 -18.08
C GLY A 169 21.79 -23.82 -17.69
N SER A 170 22.48 -24.69 -18.44
CA SER A 170 22.45 -26.13 -18.25
C SER A 170 23.18 -26.54 -16.96
N PHE A 171 22.44 -26.70 -15.87
CA PHE A 171 22.89 -27.50 -14.74
C PHE A 171 23.23 -28.92 -15.23
N SER A 172 24.41 -29.41 -14.88
CA SER A 172 24.96 -30.65 -15.43
C SER A 172 24.26 -31.92 -14.95
N ASP A 173 23.44 -31.79 -13.92
CA ASP A 173 22.71 -32.83 -13.19
C ASP A 173 21.19 -32.76 -13.40
N ILE A 174 20.71 -31.85 -14.25
CA ILE A 174 19.29 -31.75 -14.63
C ILE A 174 19.09 -32.34 -16.03
N ASP A 175 18.49 -33.51 -16.09
CA ASP A 175 18.07 -34.12 -17.36
C ASP A 175 16.90 -33.33 -17.98
N SER A 176 16.83 -33.29 -19.31
CA SER A 176 15.80 -32.55 -20.05
C SER A 176 14.36 -33.04 -19.80
N ASP A 177 14.19 -34.25 -19.28
CA ASP A 177 12.90 -34.83 -18.90
C ASP A 177 12.67 -34.86 -17.39
N PHE A 178 13.54 -34.19 -16.60
CA PHE A 178 13.33 -34.03 -15.18
C PHE A 178 12.08 -33.18 -14.91
N TRP A 179 11.24 -33.63 -13.98
CA TRP A 179 9.88 -33.08 -13.80
C TRP A 179 9.84 -31.59 -13.44
N ALA A 180 10.89 -31.07 -12.79
CA ALA A 180 10.99 -29.66 -12.40
C ALA A 180 11.88 -28.84 -13.33
N GLN A 181 12.29 -29.40 -14.48
CA GLN A 181 13.26 -28.75 -15.37
C GLN A 181 12.76 -27.36 -15.81
N GLU A 182 11.47 -27.21 -16.12
CA GLU A 182 10.87 -25.94 -16.54
C GLU A 182 10.89 -24.88 -15.42
N TYR A 183 10.64 -25.28 -14.18
CA TYR A 183 10.64 -24.36 -13.03
C TYR A 183 12.05 -23.92 -12.68
N ILE A 184 13.01 -24.85 -12.68
CA ILE A 184 14.43 -24.56 -12.43
C ILE A 184 14.96 -23.62 -13.52
N ALA A 185 14.60 -23.87 -14.79
CA ALA A 185 14.96 -23.00 -15.90
C ALA A 185 14.38 -21.59 -15.75
N THR A 186 13.12 -21.48 -15.34
CA THR A 186 12.44 -20.20 -15.09
C THR A 186 13.21 -19.39 -14.05
N LEU A 187 13.49 -19.96 -12.87
CA LEU A 187 14.20 -19.23 -11.83
C LEU A 187 15.65 -18.87 -12.21
N ALA A 188 16.33 -19.71 -13.00
CA ALA A 188 17.66 -19.39 -13.49
C ALA A 188 17.65 -18.26 -14.54
N ASP A 189 16.64 -18.21 -15.42
CA ASP A 189 16.47 -17.14 -16.42
C ASP A 189 16.19 -15.79 -15.77
N GLN A 190 15.40 -15.79 -14.69
CA GLN A 190 15.10 -14.60 -13.87
C GLN A 190 16.24 -14.23 -12.89
N GLY A 191 17.35 -14.97 -12.88
CA GLY A 191 18.50 -14.68 -12.00
C GLY A 191 18.25 -14.97 -10.51
N ILE A 192 17.17 -15.67 -10.18
CA ILE A 192 16.77 -16.06 -8.82
C ILE A 192 17.68 -17.17 -8.30
N VAL A 193 17.91 -18.18 -9.13
CA VAL A 193 18.91 -19.25 -8.91
C VAL A 193 20.24 -18.75 -9.44
N GLN A 194 21.24 -18.66 -8.56
CA GLN A 194 22.56 -18.08 -8.88
C GLN A 194 23.69 -19.12 -8.86
N GLU A 195 23.37 -20.35 -8.49
CA GLU A 195 24.25 -21.50 -8.50
C GLU A 195 24.77 -21.77 -9.92
N SER A 196 25.99 -22.30 -10.01
CA SER A 196 26.58 -22.69 -11.30
C SER A 196 27.11 -24.11 -11.23
N GLY A 197 26.91 -24.88 -12.32
CA GLY A 197 27.43 -26.24 -12.45
C GLY A 197 26.42 -27.34 -12.09
N SER A 198 26.08 -27.49 -10.81
CA SER A 198 25.11 -28.49 -10.30
C SER A 198 23.99 -27.78 -9.55
N PHE A 199 22.75 -28.22 -9.71
CA PHE A 199 21.61 -27.71 -8.94
C PHE A 199 21.28 -28.59 -7.72
N ASP A 200 21.58 -29.88 -7.81
CA ASP A 200 21.31 -30.92 -6.81
C ASP A 200 19.82 -31.03 -6.47
N PRO A 201 18.95 -31.33 -7.46
CA PRO A 201 17.49 -31.13 -7.37
C PRO A 201 16.78 -31.97 -6.30
N ASN A 202 17.37 -33.10 -5.92
CA ASN A 202 16.77 -34.04 -4.97
C ASN A 202 17.34 -33.89 -3.55
N ASP A 203 18.27 -32.95 -3.34
CA ASP A 203 18.76 -32.64 -2.01
C ASP A 203 17.73 -31.78 -1.27
N SER A 204 17.68 -31.91 0.05
CA SER A 204 16.85 -31.06 0.90
C SER A 204 17.33 -29.61 0.79
N ALA A 205 16.39 -28.69 0.58
CA ALA A 205 16.69 -27.27 0.59
C ALA A 205 16.87 -26.77 2.02
N THR A 206 17.90 -25.96 2.22
CA THR A 206 18.12 -25.23 3.47
C THR A 206 17.13 -24.07 3.59
N ARG A 207 16.94 -23.58 4.82
CA ARG A 207 16.14 -22.39 5.09
C ARG A 207 16.70 -21.16 4.37
N ALA A 208 18.02 -21.01 4.28
CA ALA A 208 18.65 -19.92 3.53
C ALA A 208 18.39 -20.00 2.01
N GLU A 209 18.50 -21.18 1.40
CA GLU A 209 18.23 -21.36 -0.03
C GLU A 209 16.79 -21.00 -0.40
N PHE A 210 15.82 -21.48 0.40
CA PHE A 210 14.43 -21.12 0.18
C PHE A 210 14.21 -19.61 0.32
N SER A 211 14.82 -18.99 1.32
CA SER A 211 14.69 -17.56 1.59
C SER A 211 15.28 -16.70 0.48
N ALA A 212 16.48 -17.06 0.01
CA ALA A 212 17.11 -16.39 -1.10
C ALA A 212 16.25 -16.43 -2.37
N TYR A 213 15.69 -17.60 -2.69
CA TYR A 213 14.86 -17.73 -3.90
C TYR A 213 13.54 -16.97 -3.78
N LEU A 214 12.91 -17.03 -2.60
CA LEU A 214 11.65 -16.34 -2.33
C LEU A 214 11.82 -14.82 -2.36
N ALA A 215 12.83 -14.29 -1.67
CA ALA A 215 13.13 -12.85 -1.63
C ALA A 215 13.37 -12.28 -3.04
N ARG A 216 14.20 -12.96 -3.83
CA ARG A 216 14.51 -12.53 -5.21
C ARG A 216 13.29 -12.61 -6.12
N ALA A 217 12.41 -13.60 -5.93
CA ALA A 217 11.16 -13.70 -6.69
C ALA A 217 10.18 -12.55 -6.35
N MET A 218 10.07 -12.21 -5.06
CA MET A 218 9.29 -11.05 -4.61
C MET A 218 9.85 -9.75 -5.20
N GLU A 219 11.18 -9.56 -5.17
CA GLU A 219 11.80 -8.36 -5.71
C GLU A 219 11.64 -8.25 -7.24
N GLU A 220 11.85 -9.34 -7.99
CA GLU A 220 11.71 -9.34 -9.46
C GLU A 220 10.28 -9.01 -9.89
N THR A 221 9.26 -9.54 -9.19
CA THR A 221 7.86 -9.23 -9.49
C THR A 221 7.49 -7.79 -9.16
N MET A 222 8.07 -7.20 -8.10
CA MET A 222 7.95 -5.77 -7.80
C MET A 222 8.65 -4.89 -8.86
N GLN A 223 9.85 -5.27 -9.33
CA GLN A 223 10.59 -4.53 -10.37
C GLN A 223 9.93 -4.64 -11.75
N SER A 224 9.37 -5.80 -12.09
CA SER A 224 8.59 -6.01 -13.31
C SER A 224 7.30 -5.19 -13.30
N SER A 225 6.66 -5.05 -12.14
CA SER A 225 5.50 -4.17 -11.93
C SER A 225 5.87 -2.67 -11.93
N GLY A 226 7.12 -2.33 -11.59
CA GLY A 226 7.63 -0.96 -11.51
C GLY A 226 8.34 -0.41 -12.76
N ASN A 227 8.67 -1.24 -13.77
CA ASN A 227 9.38 -0.82 -14.98
C ASN A 227 8.45 -0.53 -16.17
N GLY A 228 7.34 0.16 -15.90
CA GLY A 228 6.54 0.84 -16.91
C GLY A 228 7.17 2.17 -17.32
N ASN A 229 8.18 2.15 -18.20
CA ASN A 229 8.59 3.37 -18.90
C ASN A 229 7.43 3.86 -19.79
N PRO A 230 6.92 5.10 -19.64
CA PRO A 230 5.68 5.54 -20.26
C PRO A 230 5.89 5.85 -21.74
N SER A 231 5.70 4.85 -22.61
CA SER A 231 5.56 5.11 -24.05
C SER A 231 4.89 3.96 -24.80
N SER A 232 3.65 3.66 -24.46
CA SER A 232 2.65 3.25 -25.46
C SER A 232 1.30 3.77 -25.00
N SER A 233 0.60 4.44 -25.90
CA SER A 233 -0.84 4.69 -25.79
C SER A 233 -1.56 3.37 -25.50
N PRO A 234 -2.58 3.35 -24.62
CA PRO A 234 -3.33 2.13 -24.32
C PRO A 234 -4.16 1.75 -25.56
N ASP A 235 -3.84 0.61 -26.18
CA ASP A 235 -4.75 -0.02 -27.14
C ASP A 235 -5.68 -0.97 -26.37
N GLU A 236 -6.90 -0.48 -26.18
CA GLU A 236 -8.19 -1.17 -26.21
C GLU A 236 -8.26 -2.60 -25.64
N GLU A 237 -8.60 -2.70 -24.35
CA GLU A 237 -9.48 -3.77 -23.91
C GLU A 237 -10.92 -3.47 -24.35
N ASP A 238 -11.58 -4.52 -24.83
CA ASP A 238 -12.93 -4.55 -25.40
C ASP A 238 -13.99 -4.19 -24.35
N PHE A 239 -14.43 -2.92 -24.32
CA PHE A 239 -15.57 -2.47 -23.53
C PHE A 239 -16.78 -2.26 -24.44
N SER A 240 -17.62 -3.28 -24.55
CA SER A 240 -18.95 -3.14 -25.14
C SER A 240 -19.87 -2.29 -24.24
N ASP A 241 -20.96 -1.76 -24.82
CA ASP A 241 -22.04 -0.98 -24.15
C ASP A 241 -22.60 -1.62 -22.86
N GLU A 242 -22.24 -2.87 -22.52
CA GLU A 242 -22.64 -3.56 -21.28
C GLU A 242 -21.83 -3.16 -20.02
N ASN A 243 -20.75 -2.36 -20.15
CA ASN A 243 -19.87 -1.96 -19.02
C ASN A 243 -20.03 -0.49 -18.56
N VAL A 244 -21.15 0.17 -18.85
CA VAL A 244 -21.45 1.52 -18.33
C VAL A 244 -21.78 1.42 -16.84
N MET A 245 -20.95 2.05 -15.99
CA MET A 245 -21.19 2.15 -14.55
C MET A 245 -22.41 3.03 -14.25
N TYR A 246 -22.50 4.19 -14.90
CA TYR A 246 -23.65 5.09 -14.85
C TYR A 246 -23.58 6.14 -15.98
N GLU A 247 -24.71 6.72 -16.33
CA GLU A 247 -24.79 7.88 -17.23
C GLU A 247 -24.64 9.17 -16.39
N GLY A 248 -23.77 10.08 -16.84
CA GLY A 248 -23.56 11.37 -16.23
C GLY A 248 -23.84 12.51 -17.20
N GLU A 249 -24.24 13.67 -16.68
CA GLU A 249 -24.35 14.92 -17.44
C GLU A 249 -23.22 15.85 -17.02
N VAL A 250 -22.47 16.37 -18.00
CA VAL A 250 -21.41 17.35 -17.75
C VAL A 250 -22.02 18.62 -17.20
N ASP A 251 -21.65 18.99 -15.98
CA ASP A 251 -22.02 20.23 -15.28
C ASP A 251 -20.75 21.08 -15.15
N ALA A 252 -20.51 21.93 -16.15
CA ALA A 252 -19.25 22.67 -16.25
C ALA A 252 -19.43 24.04 -16.96
N ASP A 253 -19.14 25.13 -16.25
CA ASP A 253 -19.20 26.51 -16.77
C ASP A 253 -18.26 26.80 -17.97
N THR A 254 -17.27 25.93 -18.21
CA THR A 254 -16.38 25.99 -19.38
C THR A 254 -16.18 24.59 -19.96
N PRO A 255 -15.86 24.46 -21.27
CA PRO A 255 -15.74 23.14 -21.88
C PRO A 255 -14.78 22.22 -21.13
N LEU A 256 -15.32 21.11 -20.60
CA LEU A 256 -14.62 20.14 -19.77
C LEU A 256 -13.60 19.38 -20.61
N ASN A 257 -12.32 19.49 -20.27
CA ASN A 257 -11.25 18.83 -21.02
C ASN A 257 -11.32 17.31 -20.83
N VAL A 258 -11.45 16.60 -21.94
CA VAL A 258 -11.21 15.15 -22.03
C VAL A 258 -9.71 14.95 -22.23
N ARG A 259 -9.09 14.18 -21.36
CA ARG A 259 -7.64 13.99 -21.32
C ARG A 259 -7.24 12.55 -21.60
N THR A 260 -6.01 12.35 -22.08
CA THR A 260 -5.44 11.02 -22.35
C THR A 260 -5.24 10.15 -21.10
N GLY A 261 -5.36 10.73 -19.90
CA GLY A 261 -5.14 10.04 -18.63
C GLY A 261 -5.68 10.85 -17.44
N PRO A 262 -5.79 10.23 -16.26
CA PRO A 262 -6.24 10.87 -15.03
C PRO A 262 -5.22 11.92 -14.58
N GLY A 263 -5.65 13.18 -14.50
CA GLY A 263 -4.84 14.31 -14.03
C GLY A 263 -4.74 15.46 -15.04
N THR A 264 -4.59 16.68 -14.52
CA THR A 264 -4.51 17.91 -15.32
C THR A 264 -3.22 18.03 -16.15
N GLY A 265 -2.20 17.24 -15.81
CA GLY A 265 -0.94 17.13 -16.57
C GLY A 265 -1.06 16.31 -17.86
N ASN A 266 -2.12 15.52 -18.04
CA ASN A 266 -2.35 14.75 -19.26
C ASN A 266 -2.86 15.61 -20.41
N GLN A 267 -2.51 15.24 -21.65
CA GLN A 267 -2.87 16.01 -22.84
C GLN A 267 -4.39 16.08 -22.98
N ALA A 268 -4.93 17.30 -23.12
CA ALA A 268 -6.32 17.48 -23.51
C ALA A 268 -6.48 17.11 -24.99
N VAL A 269 -7.31 16.10 -25.25
CA VAL A 269 -7.58 15.55 -26.59
C VAL A 269 -8.93 16.00 -27.13
N ASN A 270 -9.87 16.34 -26.24
CA ASN A 270 -11.19 16.84 -26.62
C ASN A 270 -11.77 17.74 -25.50
N GLN A 271 -12.92 18.36 -25.76
CA GLN A 271 -13.67 19.13 -24.78
C GLN A 271 -15.17 18.81 -24.86
N LEU A 272 -15.82 18.62 -23.71
CA LEU A 272 -17.25 18.44 -23.60
C LEU A 272 -17.90 19.77 -23.22
N SER A 273 -19.05 20.08 -23.81
CA SER A 273 -19.81 21.26 -23.39
C SER A 273 -20.66 20.93 -22.16
N ASP A 274 -21.03 21.96 -21.42
CA ASP A 274 -22.10 21.86 -20.42
C ASP A 274 -23.35 21.18 -20.98
N GLY A 275 -23.99 20.33 -20.17
CA GLY A 275 -25.13 19.50 -20.54
C GLY A 275 -24.83 18.33 -21.49
N THR A 276 -23.56 17.96 -21.67
CA THR A 276 -23.21 16.79 -22.49
C THR A 276 -23.39 15.51 -21.68
N ASN A 277 -24.24 14.61 -22.15
CA ASN A 277 -24.35 13.26 -21.56
C ASN A 277 -23.12 12.43 -21.90
N VAL A 278 -22.61 11.71 -20.90
CA VAL A 278 -21.45 10.84 -20.98
C VAL A 278 -21.73 9.53 -20.26
N ASP A 279 -21.39 8.45 -20.91
CA ASP A 279 -21.38 7.13 -20.29
C ASP A 279 -20.07 6.97 -19.54
N ILE A 280 -20.16 6.65 -18.25
CA ILE A 280 -19.00 6.46 -17.38
C ILE A 280 -18.67 4.98 -17.29
N TYR A 281 -17.45 4.61 -17.67
CA TYR A 281 -17.00 3.20 -17.75
C TYR A 281 -16.01 2.83 -16.64
N GLY A 282 -15.55 3.81 -15.87
CA GLY A 282 -14.56 3.57 -14.82
C GLY A 282 -14.21 4.85 -14.06
N ARG A 283 -13.54 4.69 -12.92
CA ARG A 283 -13.07 5.78 -12.07
C ARG A 283 -11.63 5.51 -11.64
N ASP A 284 -10.79 6.53 -11.73
CA ASP A 284 -9.41 6.53 -11.24
C ASP A 284 -9.21 7.83 -10.44
N GLY A 285 -9.27 7.72 -9.11
CA GLY A 285 -9.38 8.87 -8.21
C GLY A 285 -10.61 9.73 -8.53
N ASP A 286 -10.39 11.02 -8.79
CA ASP A 286 -11.42 11.97 -9.19
C ASP A 286 -11.68 12.00 -10.70
N TRP A 287 -11.05 11.12 -11.48
CA TRP A 287 -11.17 11.11 -12.94
C TRP A 287 -12.09 9.98 -13.38
N LEU A 288 -13.10 10.34 -14.18
CA LEU A 288 -14.05 9.43 -14.77
C LEU A 288 -13.60 9.08 -16.17
N LYS A 289 -13.55 7.77 -16.46
CA LYS A 289 -13.24 7.25 -17.78
C LYS A 289 -14.50 7.25 -18.63
N ILE A 290 -14.41 7.87 -19.80
CA ILE A 290 -15.51 8.02 -20.76
C ILE A 290 -15.09 7.58 -22.15
N GLU A 291 -16.05 7.17 -22.97
CA GLU A 291 -15.90 7.08 -24.41
C GLU A 291 -16.64 8.27 -25.06
N ASN A 292 -15.99 8.99 -25.98
CA ASN A 292 -16.64 10.05 -26.73
C ASN A 292 -16.30 9.97 -28.21
N ALA A 293 -17.33 9.69 -29.03
CA ALA A 293 -17.23 9.59 -30.49
C ALA A 293 -16.21 8.56 -31.01
N GLY A 294 -15.98 7.48 -30.24
CA GLY A 294 -15.05 6.40 -30.59
C GLY A 294 -13.62 6.60 -30.07
N ASP A 295 -13.37 7.66 -29.29
CA ASP A 295 -12.08 7.90 -28.62
C ASP A 295 -12.27 7.86 -27.09
N TRP A 296 -11.36 7.15 -26.40
CA TRP A 296 -11.34 7.05 -24.94
C TRP A 296 -10.65 8.25 -24.29
N GLY A 297 -11.16 8.67 -23.13
CA GLY A 297 -10.47 9.67 -22.32
C GLY A 297 -11.03 9.83 -20.92
N TYR A 298 -10.41 10.75 -20.17
CA TYR A 298 -10.72 11.01 -18.78
C TYR A 298 -11.22 12.43 -18.61
N ILE A 299 -12.32 12.58 -17.88
CA ILE A 299 -12.87 13.86 -17.43
C ILE A 299 -12.89 13.90 -15.92
N HIS A 300 -12.85 15.09 -15.32
CA HIS A 300 -12.85 15.19 -13.88
C HIS A 300 -14.28 15.06 -13.34
N GLY A 301 -14.51 14.15 -12.40
CA GLY A 301 -15.82 13.74 -11.91
C GLY A 301 -16.57 14.80 -11.12
N ALA A 302 -15.88 15.81 -10.59
CA ALA A 302 -16.53 16.98 -9.98
C ALA A 302 -17.38 17.81 -10.96
N TYR A 303 -17.25 17.57 -12.26
CA TYR A 303 -18.02 18.23 -13.32
C TYR A 303 -19.01 17.29 -14.01
N VAL A 304 -19.37 16.18 -13.35
CA VAL A 304 -20.31 15.20 -13.89
C VAL A 304 -21.35 14.90 -12.82
N THR A 305 -22.60 15.24 -13.11
CA THR A 305 -23.74 14.91 -12.26
C THR A 305 -24.33 13.58 -12.71
N THR A 306 -24.73 12.72 -11.78
CA THR A 306 -25.39 11.44 -12.11
C THR A 306 -26.79 11.71 -12.65
N VAL A 307 -27.11 11.16 -13.83
CA VAL A 307 -28.45 11.31 -14.40
C VAL A 307 -29.37 10.28 -13.74
N ASP A 308 -30.02 10.67 -12.65
CA ASP A 308 -31.08 9.87 -12.05
C ASP A 308 -32.30 9.89 -12.96
N ASN A 309 -32.56 8.78 -13.65
CA ASN A 309 -33.77 8.61 -14.45
C ASN A 309 -34.96 8.30 -13.53
N SER A 310 -35.39 9.29 -12.76
CA SER A 310 -36.70 9.30 -12.10
C SER A 310 -37.33 10.68 -12.20
N ASP A 311 -38.34 10.77 -13.05
CA ASP A 311 -39.10 11.96 -13.39
C ASP A 311 -40.22 12.24 -12.35
N SER A 312 -40.54 13.54 -12.18
CA SER A 312 -41.82 14.13 -11.68
C SER A 312 -42.04 14.22 -10.13
N GLU A 313 -42.52 15.30 -9.49
CA GLU A 313 -43.23 16.54 -9.87
C GLU A 313 -42.97 17.69 -8.84
N GLU A 314 -43.28 18.91 -9.28
CA GLU A 314 -43.24 20.25 -8.68
C GLU A 314 -44.11 20.49 -7.41
N ASP A 315 -43.81 21.56 -6.63
CA ASP A 315 -44.67 22.75 -6.35
C ASP A 315 -44.04 23.61 -5.20
N ASP A 316 -43.46 24.79 -5.48
CA ASP A 316 -44.00 26.16 -5.31
C ASP A 316 -44.39 26.58 -3.87
N THR A 317 -43.68 27.57 -3.30
CA THR A 317 -44.21 28.94 -3.12
C THR A 317 -43.29 29.87 -2.32
N SER A 318 -43.32 31.11 -2.79
CA SER A 318 -42.50 32.28 -2.49
C SER A 318 -43.12 33.25 -1.46
N GLU A 319 -42.30 34.24 -1.07
CA GLU A 319 -42.59 35.63 -0.67
C GLU A 319 -42.52 36.01 0.83
N THR A 320 -41.50 36.73 1.32
CA THR A 320 -41.04 38.15 1.17
C THR A 320 -41.40 39.02 2.42
N PRO A 321 -41.03 40.32 2.55
CA PRO A 321 -39.99 40.80 3.48
C PRO A 321 -40.51 41.87 4.48
N ASP A 322 -39.69 42.37 5.41
CA ASP A 322 -39.93 43.70 5.99
C ASP A 322 -38.65 44.46 6.35
N GLU A 323 -38.69 45.75 6.03
CA GLU A 323 -37.60 46.72 5.95
C GLU A 323 -37.61 47.69 7.16
N GLY A 324 -36.41 48.10 7.59
CA GLY A 324 -36.12 49.48 8.02
C GLY A 324 -36.25 49.82 9.52
N THR A 325 -35.43 50.68 10.13
CA THR A 325 -34.37 51.61 9.68
C THR A 325 -33.61 52.17 10.91
N ASN A 326 -32.39 52.68 10.66
CA ASN A 326 -31.83 53.98 11.12
C ASN A 326 -30.56 53.98 12.04
N GLU A 327 -29.39 54.05 11.38
CA GLU A 327 -28.18 54.92 11.56
C GLU A 327 -27.78 55.46 12.97
N SER A 328 -26.52 55.57 13.45
CA SER A 328 -25.11 55.58 12.97
C SER A 328 -24.22 55.76 14.25
N PRO A 329 -22.87 55.90 14.22
CA PRO A 329 -21.77 55.03 13.76
C PRO A 329 -20.86 54.57 14.93
N SER A 330 -20.26 53.36 14.91
CA SER A 330 -18.92 53.00 15.43
C SER A 330 -18.79 51.51 15.74
N ASP A 331 -17.67 50.94 15.28
CA ASP A 331 -17.06 49.63 15.60
C ASP A 331 -17.81 48.37 15.13
N ASP A 332 -17.51 47.93 13.91
CA ASP A 332 -18.01 46.68 13.31
C ASP A 332 -17.58 45.45 14.12
N VAL A 333 -18.57 44.62 14.42
CA VAL A 333 -18.47 43.33 15.08
C VAL A 333 -18.18 42.28 14.02
N GLN A 334 -16.98 41.68 14.05
CA GLN A 334 -16.68 40.42 13.34
C GLN A 334 -17.65 39.33 13.82
N GLY A 335 -18.21 38.55 12.89
CA GLY A 335 -19.07 37.41 13.19
C GLY A 335 -18.38 36.39 14.11
N SER A 336 -19.15 35.57 14.81
CA SER A 336 -18.60 34.42 15.52
C SER A 336 -18.05 33.42 14.50
N ILE A 337 -16.90 32.80 14.78
CA ILE A 337 -16.42 31.64 14.04
C ILE A 337 -17.49 30.54 14.21
N ILE A 338 -17.92 29.94 13.10
CA ILE A 338 -18.95 28.89 13.07
C ILE A 338 -18.35 27.50 12.78
N SER A 339 -17.18 27.43 12.15
CA SER A 339 -16.40 26.21 11.96
C SER A 339 -14.93 26.56 11.70
N ALA A 340 -14.03 25.62 12.01
CA ALA A 340 -12.68 25.63 11.46
C ALA A 340 -12.69 24.73 10.21
N ALA A 341 -11.91 25.05 9.18
CA ALA A 341 -11.88 24.24 7.96
C ALA A 341 -10.46 24.00 7.44
N LYS A 342 -10.23 22.80 6.90
CA LYS A 342 -9.02 22.43 6.18
C LYS A 342 -9.30 22.37 4.69
N VAL A 343 -8.41 22.98 3.92
CA VAL A 343 -8.47 22.93 2.46
C VAL A 343 -8.07 21.55 1.97
N THR A 344 -8.90 20.94 1.11
CA THR A 344 -8.69 19.56 0.62
C THR A 344 -8.05 19.48 -0.76
N VAL A 345 -7.78 20.62 -1.41
CA VAL A 345 -7.24 20.69 -2.78
C VAL A 345 -6.12 21.70 -2.90
N ASP A 346 -5.21 21.46 -3.84
CA ASP A 346 -4.22 22.45 -4.21
C ASP A 346 -4.86 23.61 -4.99
N ASP A 347 -4.34 24.82 -4.80
CA ASP A 347 -4.73 26.01 -5.56
C ASP A 347 -6.20 26.47 -5.40
N LEU A 348 -6.79 26.31 -4.20
CA LEU A 348 -8.14 26.79 -3.90
C LEU A 348 -8.22 28.32 -3.98
N ASN A 349 -8.98 28.84 -4.95
CA ASN A 349 -9.15 30.29 -5.13
C ASN A 349 -9.94 30.92 -3.99
N VAL A 350 -9.35 31.91 -3.33
CA VAL A 350 -10.04 32.82 -2.42
C VAL A 350 -10.52 34.03 -3.20
N ARG A 351 -11.82 34.34 -3.11
CA ARG A 351 -12.47 35.38 -3.92
C ARG A 351 -13.02 36.52 -3.06
N THR A 352 -13.27 37.66 -3.71
CA THR A 352 -13.86 38.84 -3.08
C THR A 352 -15.32 38.67 -2.66
N GLU A 353 -16.04 37.71 -3.25
CA GLU A 353 -17.44 37.39 -2.94
C GLU A 353 -17.71 35.90 -3.15
N GLY A 354 -18.79 35.39 -2.54
CA GLY A 354 -19.24 34.00 -2.65
C GLY A 354 -19.87 33.68 -4.01
N SER A 355 -19.09 33.85 -5.08
CA SER A 355 -19.47 33.60 -6.47
C SER A 355 -18.22 33.38 -7.32
N THR A 356 -18.35 32.61 -8.41
CA THR A 356 -17.29 32.43 -9.41
C THR A 356 -16.98 33.72 -10.19
N ASP A 357 -17.90 34.70 -10.17
CA ASP A 357 -17.70 36.04 -10.73
C ASP A 357 -16.78 36.94 -9.88
N GLY A 358 -16.57 36.58 -8.61
CA GLY A 358 -15.72 37.34 -7.70
C GLY A 358 -14.24 37.30 -8.12
N ASP A 359 -13.54 38.43 -8.01
CA ASP A 359 -12.11 38.50 -8.31
C ASP A 359 -11.30 37.60 -7.37
N ILE A 360 -10.29 36.91 -7.90
CA ILE A 360 -9.39 36.06 -7.12
C ILE A 360 -8.42 36.96 -6.34
N ILE A 361 -8.45 36.84 -5.02
CA ILE A 361 -7.56 37.54 -4.08
C ILE A 361 -6.22 36.79 -3.96
N THR A 362 -6.32 35.49 -3.69
CA THR A 362 -5.18 34.59 -3.48
C THR A 362 -5.60 33.15 -3.73
N LYS A 363 -4.67 32.21 -3.53
CA LYS A 363 -4.96 30.78 -3.50
C LYS A 363 -4.48 30.18 -2.18
N LEU A 364 -5.24 29.21 -1.67
CA LEU A 364 -4.84 28.34 -0.58
C LEU A 364 -4.36 27.00 -1.17
N GLN A 365 -3.57 26.27 -0.40
CA GLN A 365 -3.05 24.96 -0.76
C GLN A 365 -3.72 23.87 0.07
N SER A 366 -3.62 22.62 -0.37
CA SER A 366 -4.13 21.50 0.41
C SER A 366 -3.45 21.47 1.79
N GLY A 367 -4.26 21.33 2.83
CA GLY A 367 -3.84 21.35 4.22
C GLY A 367 -3.82 22.72 4.90
N ASP A 368 -4.00 23.83 4.17
CA ASP A 368 -4.18 25.15 4.79
C ASP A 368 -5.44 25.14 5.66
N THR A 369 -5.36 25.77 6.83
CA THR A 369 -6.49 25.89 7.77
C THR A 369 -7.04 27.31 7.80
N VAL A 370 -8.35 27.42 7.91
CA VAL A 370 -9.10 28.68 7.86
C VAL A 370 -10.22 28.70 8.88
N ASP A 371 -10.52 29.88 9.41
CA ASP A 371 -11.70 30.10 10.24
C ASP A 371 -12.89 30.47 9.35
N VAL A 372 -14.00 29.74 9.46
CA VAL A 372 -15.24 30.01 8.72
C VAL A 372 -16.18 30.83 9.57
N TYR A 373 -16.68 31.94 9.02
CA TYR A 373 -17.56 32.87 9.73
C TYR A 373 -19.03 32.75 9.31
N GLU A 374 -19.29 32.37 8.06
CA GLU A 374 -20.63 32.17 7.54
C GLU A 374 -20.62 31.33 6.26
N HIS A 375 -21.73 30.65 5.99
CA HIS A 375 -22.03 30.06 4.69
C HIS A 375 -22.91 31.03 3.89
N THR A 376 -22.52 31.31 2.65
CA THR A 376 -23.26 32.14 1.70
C THR A 376 -23.86 31.25 0.62
N GLY A 377 -25.18 31.10 0.63
CA GLY A 377 -25.85 30.08 -0.20
C GLY A 377 -25.45 28.66 0.22
N GLU A 378 -25.58 27.69 -0.68
CA GLU A 378 -25.23 26.29 -0.40
C GLU A 378 -23.72 26.03 -0.51
N ASN A 379 -23.04 26.81 -1.37
CA ASN A 379 -21.74 26.44 -1.92
C ASN A 379 -20.55 27.30 -1.45
N TRP A 380 -20.77 28.44 -0.81
CA TRP A 380 -19.67 29.37 -0.47
C TRP A 380 -19.54 29.57 1.03
N ALA A 381 -18.29 29.73 1.49
CA ALA A 381 -17.96 30.07 2.87
C ALA A 381 -17.14 31.35 2.90
N ARG A 382 -17.49 32.28 3.80
CA ARG A 382 -16.62 33.40 4.14
C ARG A 382 -15.61 32.94 5.17
N ILE A 383 -14.33 33.10 4.85
CA ILE A 383 -13.20 32.59 5.62
C ILE A 383 -12.22 33.69 6.01
N ASP A 384 -11.51 33.49 7.11
CA ASP A 384 -10.24 34.15 7.43
C ASP A 384 -9.12 33.13 7.26
N TYR A 385 -8.15 33.47 6.41
CA TYR A 385 -6.97 32.65 6.11
C TYR A 385 -5.69 33.24 6.74
N GLY A 386 -5.84 33.96 7.85
CA GLY A 386 -4.79 34.55 8.68
C GLY A 386 -4.15 35.81 8.10
N SER A 387 -3.97 35.89 6.78
CA SER A 387 -3.42 37.07 6.08
C SER A 387 -4.48 37.95 5.42
N GLY A 388 -5.75 37.54 5.48
CA GLY A 388 -6.89 38.29 4.97
C GLY A 388 -8.18 37.48 5.08
N GLU A 389 -9.28 38.10 4.62
CA GLU A 389 -10.60 37.46 4.54
C GLU A 389 -11.02 37.34 3.07
N GLY A 390 -11.86 36.34 2.78
CA GLY A 390 -12.45 36.16 1.45
C GLY A 390 -13.44 35.00 1.42
N TYR A 391 -13.82 34.59 0.21
CA TYR A 391 -14.79 33.53 0.00
C TYR A 391 -14.17 32.36 -0.75
N VAL A 392 -14.45 31.15 -0.29
CA VAL A 392 -14.04 29.90 -0.94
C VAL A 392 -15.24 28.98 -1.13
N HIS A 393 -15.12 28.05 -2.06
CA HIS A 393 -16.17 27.07 -2.30
C HIS A 393 -16.09 25.95 -1.24
N ARG A 394 -17.22 25.66 -0.59
CA ARG A 394 -17.34 24.75 0.56
C ARG A 394 -17.01 23.30 0.25
N HIS A 395 -17.22 22.86 -1.00
CA HIS A 395 -16.84 21.51 -1.42
C HIS A 395 -15.36 21.20 -1.20
N TYR A 396 -14.50 22.23 -1.18
CA TYR A 396 -13.07 22.07 -0.97
C TYR A 396 -12.64 22.32 0.48
N LEU A 397 -13.61 22.36 1.39
CA LEU A 397 -13.39 22.54 2.82
C LEU A 397 -13.85 21.27 3.55
N GLN A 398 -12.94 20.69 4.33
CA GLN A 398 -13.30 19.80 5.42
C GLN A 398 -13.58 20.67 6.64
N GLU A 399 -14.85 20.89 7.00
CA GLU A 399 -15.25 21.74 8.14
C GLU A 399 -15.38 20.90 9.43
N LYS A 400 -14.99 21.47 10.58
CA LYS A 400 -15.24 20.93 11.93
C LYS A 400 -15.81 22.01 12.85
N GLU A 401 -16.62 21.59 13.83
CA GLU A 401 -17.15 22.49 14.84
C GLU A 401 -15.99 23.14 15.65
N PRO A 402 -16.05 24.44 15.95
CA PRO A 402 -14.96 25.12 16.66
C PRO A 402 -14.77 24.54 18.06
N GLY A 403 -13.62 23.88 18.28
CA GLY A 403 -13.29 23.27 19.56
C GLY A 403 -13.95 21.91 19.82
N ALA A 404 -14.49 21.24 18.79
CA ALA A 404 -14.76 19.80 18.88
C ALA A 404 -13.43 19.05 19.04
N ASP A 405 -13.43 18.05 19.91
CA ASP A 405 -12.29 17.16 20.07
C ASP A 405 -12.17 16.30 18.81
N ALA A 406 -11.11 16.50 18.02
CA ALA A 406 -10.99 15.88 16.70
C ALA A 406 -10.80 14.36 16.76
N LEU A 407 -10.50 13.83 17.96
CA LEU A 407 -10.36 12.42 18.27
C LEU A 407 -11.64 11.77 18.77
N GLU A 408 -12.59 12.54 19.31
CA GLU A 408 -13.84 11.98 19.86
C GLU A 408 -14.64 11.25 18.78
N ASP A 409 -15.17 10.07 19.13
CA ASP A 409 -15.94 9.18 18.26
C ASP A 409 -15.16 8.58 17.07
N ARG A 410 -13.82 8.66 17.05
CA ARG A 410 -12.98 7.97 16.06
C ARG A 410 -12.76 6.52 16.45
N THR A 411 -12.76 5.63 15.46
CA THR A 411 -12.28 4.25 15.63
C THR A 411 -10.84 4.14 15.15
N ILE A 412 -9.88 3.91 16.05
CA ILE A 412 -8.45 3.77 15.67
C ILE A 412 -7.97 2.38 16.03
N VAL A 413 -7.36 1.70 15.06
CA VAL A 413 -6.77 0.38 15.28
C VAL A 413 -5.30 0.54 15.62
N ILE A 414 -4.91 0.00 16.78
CA ILE A 414 -3.52 -0.05 17.23
C ILE A 414 -3.03 -1.49 17.11
N ASP A 415 -2.01 -1.68 16.28
CA ASP A 415 -1.42 -2.98 16.01
C ASP A 415 -0.09 -3.13 16.74
N ALA A 416 -0.06 -3.99 17.76
CA ALA A 416 1.19 -4.38 18.40
C ALA A 416 1.87 -5.46 17.54
N GLY A 417 2.95 -5.12 16.84
CA GLY A 417 3.66 -6.05 15.95
C GLY A 417 4.09 -7.34 16.65
N HIS A 418 4.15 -8.45 15.91
CA HIS A 418 4.56 -9.80 16.38
C HIS A 418 3.60 -10.42 17.43
N GLY A 419 4.05 -11.42 18.21
CA GLY A 419 3.27 -12.05 19.29
C GLY A 419 3.43 -13.58 19.41
N ASP A 420 3.22 -14.13 20.60
CA ASP A 420 3.36 -15.56 20.94
C ASP A 420 4.70 -16.16 20.48
N HIS A 421 4.71 -16.98 19.43
CA HIS A 421 5.91 -17.65 18.92
C HIS A 421 6.75 -16.75 18.00
N ASP A 422 6.18 -15.65 17.52
CA ASP A 422 6.88 -14.61 16.78
C ASP A 422 7.37 -13.55 17.78
N ASN A 423 8.67 -13.59 18.06
CA ASN A 423 9.32 -12.64 18.96
C ASN A 423 9.59 -11.28 18.31
N GLY A 424 9.50 -11.19 16.98
CA GLY A 424 10.19 -10.18 16.20
C GLY A 424 11.70 -10.19 16.47
N ALA A 425 12.32 -9.03 16.32
CA ALA A 425 13.72 -8.84 16.61
C ALA A 425 14.07 -8.99 18.09
N SER A 426 15.32 -9.37 18.36
CA SER A 426 15.88 -9.40 19.70
C SER A 426 17.25 -8.73 19.72
N GLY A 427 17.50 -7.87 20.70
CA GLY A 427 18.70 -7.07 20.71
C GLY A 427 18.99 -6.46 22.06
N ASN A 428 20.26 -6.50 22.48
CA ASN A 428 20.71 -5.93 23.75
C ASN A 428 19.91 -6.40 24.99
N GLY A 429 19.18 -7.51 24.94
CA GLY A 429 18.29 -7.99 26.01
C GLY A 429 16.93 -7.28 26.06
N LEU A 430 16.42 -6.87 24.90
CA LEU A 430 15.03 -6.55 24.61
C LEU A 430 14.51 -7.55 23.59
N ILE A 431 13.20 -7.80 23.61
CA ILE A 431 12.47 -8.59 22.62
C ILE A 431 11.41 -7.67 22.02
N GLU A 432 11.33 -7.61 20.70
CA GLU A 432 10.48 -6.67 19.96
C GLU A 432 9.01 -6.79 20.36
N LYS A 433 8.44 -7.99 20.35
CA LYS A 433 7.02 -8.18 20.71
C LYS A 433 6.64 -7.63 22.09
N GLU A 434 7.59 -7.66 23.04
CA GLU A 434 7.40 -7.16 24.40
C GLU A 434 7.42 -5.63 24.43
N VAL A 435 8.41 -5.03 23.75
CA VAL A 435 8.51 -3.56 23.63
C VAL A 435 7.29 -3.00 22.90
N ASN A 436 6.89 -3.63 21.79
CA ASN A 436 5.75 -3.20 20.99
C ASN A 436 4.45 -3.26 21.80
N LEU A 437 4.21 -4.36 22.54
CA LEU A 437 3.00 -4.50 23.37
C LEU A 437 2.98 -3.49 24.51
N ASP A 438 4.11 -3.31 25.22
CA ASP A 438 4.22 -2.35 26.33
C ASP A 438 3.89 -0.92 25.87
N VAL A 439 4.33 -0.52 24.67
CA VAL A 439 3.99 0.80 24.10
C VAL A 439 2.54 0.85 23.61
N ALA A 440 2.08 -0.19 22.92
CA ALA A 440 0.74 -0.22 22.33
C ALA A 440 -0.39 -0.13 23.37
N LEU A 441 -0.27 -0.84 24.50
CA LEU A 441 -1.23 -0.76 25.60
C LEU A 441 -1.32 0.64 26.23
N GLU A 442 -0.19 1.36 26.26
CA GLU A 442 -0.16 2.74 26.76
C GLU A 442 -0.70 3.73 25.72
N VAL A 443 -0.57 3.44 24.43
CA VAL A 443 -1.24 4.21 23.36
C VAL A 443 -2.75 4.02 23.45
N GLU A 444 -3.21 2.78 23.64
CA GLU A 444 -4.62 2.44 23.87
C GLU A 444 -5.21 3.26 25.02
N GLU A 445 -4.60 3.20 26.22
CA GLU A 445 -5.09 3.93 27.40
C GLU A 445 -5.25 5.43 27.12
N ARG A 446 -4.28 6.06 26.42
CA ARG A 446 -4.31 7.50 26.09
C ARG A 446 -5.39 7.85 25.09
N LEU A 447 -5.55 7.04 24.05
CA LEU A 447 -6.56 7.27 23.03
C LEU A 447 -7.97 7.06 23.61
N GLU A 448 -8.18 6.02 24.42
CA GLU A 448 -9.45 5.81 25.14
C GLU A 448 -9.76 6.97 26.09
N GLU A 449 -8.76 7.50 26.81
CA GLU A 449 -8.93 8.69 27.66
C GLU A 449 -9.32 9.95 26.86
N ALA A 450 -8.95 10.01 25.57
CA ALA A 450 -9.32 11.06 24.63
C ALA A 450 -10.64 10.81 23.90
N GLY A 451 -11.39 9.74 24.25
CA GLY A 451 -12.70 9.45 23.67
C GLY A 451 -12.65 8.75 22.30
N VAL A 452 -11.51 8.13 21.96
CA VAL A 452 -11.35 7.26 20.79
C VAL A 452 -11.87 5.85 21.11
N ASP A 453 -12.61 5.25 20.19
CA ASP A 453 -12.92 3.82 20.20
C ASP A 453 -11.69 3.05 19.68
N VAL A 454 -10.84 2.59 20.60
CA VAL A 454 -9.61 1.87 20.25
C VAL A 454 -9.90 0.39 20.00
N VAL A 455 -9.34 -0.16 18.92
CA VAL A 455 -9.36 -1.60 18.65
C VAL A 455 -7.93 -2.11 18.57
N MET A 456 -7.55 -2.98 19.49
CA MET A 456 -6.24 -3.63 19.49
C MET A 456 -6.25 -4.86 18.58
N THR A 457 -5.21 -5.05 17.76
CA THR A 457 -5.02 -6.35 17.07
C THR A 457 -4.65 -7.45 18.06
N ARG A 458 -3.91 -7.09 19.12
CA ARG A 458 -3.66 -7.91 20.32
C ARG A 458 -3.41 -7.03 21.54
N ASP A 459 -3.94 -7.44 22.68
CA ASP A 459 -3.76 -6.85 24.01
C ASP A 459 -2.95 -7.77 24.95
N ASP A 460 -2.54 -8.94 24.46
CA ASP A 460 -1.67 -9.90 25.15
C ASP A 460 -0.61 -10.50 24.20
N ASP A 461 0.10 -11.54 24.66
CA ASP A 461 1.13 -12.25 23.89
C ASP A 461 0.51 -13.29 22.94
N THR A 462 -0.40 -12.84 22.07
CA THR A 462 -1.05 -13.67 21.02
C THR A 462 -0.47 -13.32 19.65
N PHE A 463 -0.25 -14.35 18.81
CA PHE A 463 0.14 -14.16 17.42
C PHE A 463 -1.08 -13.92 16.52
N LEU A 464 -1.00 -12.90 15.66
CA LEU A 464 -1.86 -12.69 14.50
C LEU A 464 -1.03 -12.64 13.22
N GLY A 465 -1.50 -13.31 12.17
CA GLY A 465 -0.93 -13.17 10.83
C GLY A 465 -1.15 -11.77 10.26
N LEU A 466 -0.34 -11.36 9.28
CA LEU A 466 -0.38 -10.00 8.73
C LEU A 466 -1.77 -9.63 8.18
N ASN A 467 -2.41 -10.51 7.41
CA ASN A 467 -3.77 -10.25 6.92
C ASN A 467 -4.83 -10.30 8.01
N GLU A 468 -4.64 -11.08 9.08
CA GLU A 468 -5.59 -11.06 10.20
C GLU A 468 -5.58 -9.68 10.88
N ARG A 469 -4.42 -9.01 10.94
CA ARG A 469 -4.29 -7.63 11.43
C ARG A 469 -5.00 -6.63 10.52
N VAL A 470 -4.88 -6.81 9.21
CA VAL A 470 -5.62 -6.01 8.21
C VAL A 470 -7.12 -6.23 8.37
N ASP A 471 -7.57 -7.49 8.47
CA ASP A 471 -8.97 -7.86 8.63
C ASP A 471 -9.59 -7.23 9.89
N VAL A 472 -8.84 -7.13 11.00
CA VAL A 472 -9.29 -6.42 12.20
C VAL A 472 -9.64 -4.97 11.85
N ALA A 473 -8.75 -4.26 11.15
CA ALA A 473 -8.94 -2.86 10.81
C ALA A 473 -10.07 -2.62 9.80
N GLU A 474 -10.15 -3.44 8.77
CA GLU A 474 -11.21 -3.35 7.75
C GLU A 474 -12.58 -3.72 8.33
N SER A 475 -12.65 -4.71 9.23
CA SER A 475 -13.93 -5.18 9.78
C SER A 475 -14.66 -4.17 10.67
N VAL A 476 -13.92 -3.20 11.21
CA VAL A 476 -14.45 -2.14 12.08
C VAL A 476 -14.55 -0.79 11.37
N ASP A 477 -14.24 -0.72 10.07
CA ASP A 477 -14.22 0.52 9.28
C ASP A 477 -13.39 1.61 9.96
N ALA A 478 -12.16 1.25 10.38
CA ALA A 478 -11.33 2.12 11.20
C ALA A 478 -11.01 3.46 10.49
N ASP A 479 -11.00 4.56 11.25
CA ASP A 479 -10.60 5.89 10.78
C ASP A 479 -9.08 5.98 10.54
N ALA A 480 -8.29 5.17 11.23
CA ALA A 480 -6.85 5.04 11.04
C ALA A 480 -6.30 3.71 11.58
N PHE A 481 -5.16 3.28 11.05
CA PHE A 481 -4.40 2.11 11.49
C PHE A 481 -2.96 2.51 11.84
N VAL A 482 -2.48 2.14 13.04
CA VAL A 482 -1.09 2.37 13.45
C VAL A 482 -0.47 1.09 13.97
N SER A 483 0.50 0.56 13.23
CA SER A 483 1.31 -0.60 13.62
C SER A 483 2.60 -0.16 14.31
N ILE A 484 2.89 -0.76 15.46
CA ILE A 484 4.02 -0.41 16.33
C ILE A 484 5.04 -1.54 16.31
N HIS A 485 6.24 -1.21 15.83
CA HIS A 485 7.39 -2.09 15.67
C HIS A 485 8.66 -1.51 16.33
N SER A 486 9.68 -2.37 16.50
CA SER A 486 10.99 -1.98 16.98
C SER A 486 12.09 -2.66 16.17
N ASN A 487 12.65 -1.89 15.25
CA ASN A 487 13.55 -2.35 14.22
C ASN A 487 14.79 -3.11 14.75
N ALA A 488 15.38 -3.91 13.88
CA ALA A 488 16.72 -4.45 14.04
C ALA A 488 17.46 -4.48 12.72
N TYR A 489 18.71 -4.06 12.80
CA TYR A 489 19.65 -4.17 11.70
C TYR A 489 21.05 -4.23 12.32
N LYS A 490 22.07 -3.70 11.66
CA LYS A 490 23.42 -3.61 12.20
C LYS A 490 23.48 -2.73 13.43
N GLN A 491 24.41 -3.01 14.35
CA GLN A 491 24.57 -2.22 15.57
C GLN A 491 24.79 -0.72 15.34
N SER A 492 25.25 -0.31 14.14
CA SER A 492 25.41 1.10 13.80
C SER A 492 24.14 1.79 13.28
N ALA A 493 23.12 1.05 12.85
CA ALA A 493 21.82 1.63 12.55
C ALA A 493 21.15 2.08 13.84
N HIS A 494 20.54 3.26 13.83
CA HIS A 494 19.87 3.84 14.98
C HIS A 494 18.85 4.89 14.54
N GLY A 495 17.97 5.27 15.46
CA GLY A 495 16.90 6.23 15.27
C GLY A 495 15.55 5.60 15.01
N THR A 496 14.51 6.41 15.07
CA THR A 496 13.11 6.04 14.80
C THR A 496 12.77 6.39 13.35
N GLU A 497 11.87 5.62 12.76
CA GLU A 497 11.32 5.87 11.42
C GLU A 497 9.84 5.51 11.38
N ALA A 498 9.11 6.13 10.47
CA ALA A 498 7.73 5.79 10.20
C ALA A 498 7.56 5.49 8.70
N PHE A 499 6.65 4.57 8.41
CA PHE A 499 6.34 4.13 7.07
C PHE A 499 4.86 4.35 6.78
N TYR A 500 4.59 4.58 5.51
CA TYR A 500 3.25 4.62 4.92
C TYR A 500 3.29 3.82 3.62
N ASN A 501 2.14 3.59 2.99
CA ASN A 501 2.08 2.98 1.68
C ASN A 501 1.27 3.85 0.70
N GLY A 502 1.66 3.81 -0.58
CA GLY A 502 1.03 4.58 -1.65
C GLY A 502 -0.28 4.01 -2.21
N SER A 503 -0.64 2.77 -1.90
CA SER A 503 -1.78 2.06 -2.50
C SER A 503 -3.14 2.62 -2.08
N HIS A 504 -3.29 3.04 -0.82
CA HIS A 504 -4.53 3.58 -0.28
C HIS A 504 -4.25 4.82 0.58
N LYS A 505 -5.06 5.88 0.39
CA LYS A 505 -5.01 7.12 1.21
C LYS A 505 -3.60 7.70 1.36
N ALA A 506 -2.78 7.62 0.31
CA ALA A 506 -1.34 7.88 0.35
C ALA A 506 -0.96 9.23 1.00
N SER A 507 -1.69 10.31 0.68
CA SER A 507 -1.46 11.63 1.26
C SER A 507 -1.71 11.66 2.77
N GLU A 508 -2.81 11.03 3.19
CA GLU A 508 -3.25 10.95 4.57
C GLU A 508 -2.34 10.02 5.39
N SER A 509 -2.02 8.84 4.88
CA SER A 509 -1.08 7.89 5.48
C SER A 509 0.31 8.51 5.68
N ARG A 510 0.80 9.24 4.66
CA ARG A 510 2.05 9.99 4.76
C ARG A 510 1.97 11.10 5.81
N ALA A 511 0.85 11.81 5.90
CA ALA A 511 0.65 12.87 6.89
C ALA A 511 0.61 12.31 8.32
N LEU A 512 -0.12 11.21 8.53
CA LEU A 512 -0.18 10.48 9.80
C LEU A 512 1.22 10.00 10.23
N ALA A 513 1.92 9.27 9.34
CA ALA A 513 3.28 8.80 9.58
C ALA A 513 4.25 9.95 9.89
N SER A 514 4.12 11.08 9.17
CA SER A 514 4.96 12.26 9.40
C SER A 514 4.68 12.94 10.73
N SER A 515 3.42 12.96 11.17
CA SER A 515 3.05 13.53 12.46
C SER A 515 3.60 12.70 13.61
N ILE A 516 3.42 11.37 13.55
CA ILE A 516 3.95 10.43 14.54
C ILE A 516 5.48 10.47 14.61
N GLN A 517 6.17 10.45 13.46
CA GLN A 517 7.64 10.53 13.41
C GLN A 517 8.17 11.80 14.09
N GLN A 518 7.55 12.96 13.83
CA GLN A 518 7.97 14.23 14.42
C GLN A 518 7.88 14.21 15.94
N GLU A 519 6.79 13.69 16.49
CA GLU A 519 6.61 13.58 17.93
C GLU A 519 7.53 12.52 18.55
N LEU A 520 7.73 11.37 17.89
CA LEU A 520 8.69 10.36 18.36
C LEU A 520 10.10 10.92 18.48
N VAL A 521 10.58 11.65 17.48
CA VAL A 521 11.90 12.30 17.52
C VAL A 521 11.98 13.32 18.65
N LYS A 522 10.95 14.18 18.76
CA LYS A 522 10.88 15.25 19.76
C LYS A 522 10.85 14.72 21.18
N GLN A 523 10.15 13.62 21.41
CA GLN A 523 9.91 13.11 22.74
C GLN A 523 10.92 12.05 23.12
N THR A 524 11.22 11.05 22.30
CA THR A 524 12.00 9.88 22.73
C THR A 524 13.54 10.10 22.76
N ASP A 525 14.02 11.23 22.24
CA ASP A 525 15.45 11.51 22.00
C ASP A 525 16.11 10.52 21.00
N MET A 526 15.31 9.86 20.17
CA MET A 526 15.79 9.04 19.05
C MET A 526 16.28 9.94 17.90
N THR A 527 17.18 9.41 17.08
CA THR A 527 17.58 10.09 15.83
C THR A 527 16.43 10.03 14.83
N ASP A 528 16.14 11.14 14.17
CA ASP A 528 15.22 11.17 13.02
C ASP A 528 15.87 10.49 11.82
N ARG A 529 15.29 9.39 11.35
CA ARG A 529 15.77 8.69 10.16
C ARG A 529 15.01 9.14 8.93
N ARG A 530 13.69 8.93 8.91
CA ARG A 530 12.83 9.20 7.75
C ARG A 530 11.34 8.93 8.03
N VAL A 531 10.53 9.47 7.13
CA VAL A 531 9.22 8.95 6.76
C VAL A 531 9.35 8.39 5.34
N ALA A 532 8.94 7.14 5.10
CA ALA A 532 9.14 6.50 3.79
C ALA A 532 7.95 5.66 3.33
N ASP A 533 7.81 5.52 2.01
CA ASP A 533 6.88 4.58 1.39
C ASP A 533 7.46 3.16 1.48
N ALA A 534 6.66 2.19 1.91
CA ALA A 534 7.05 0.78 2.01
C ALA A 534 5.86 -0.17 1.80
N GLY A 535 6.11 -1.32 1.18
CA GLY A 535 5.15 -2.39 0.91
C GLY A 535 4.94 -3.36 2.07
N PHE A 536 4.85 -2.87 3.31
CA PHE A 536 4.51 -3.76 4.42
C PHE A 536 3.03 -4.12 4.33
N VAL A 537 2.73 -5.43 4.31
CA VAL A 537 1.37 -5.98 4.10
C VAL A 537 0.30 -5.25 4.94
N VAL A 538 0.59 -4.99 6.22
CA VAL A 538 -0.36 -4.37 7.16
C VAL A 538 -0.73 -2.92 6.85
N ILE A 539 0.08 -2.18 6.08
CA ILE A 539 -0.22 -0.79 5.67
C ILE A 539 -0.54 -0.69 4.17
N GLU A 540 -0.12 -1.66 3.36
CA GLU A 540 -0.45 -1.75 1.94
C GLU A 540 -1.89 -2.20 1.71
N ASN A 541 -2.35 -3.18 2.48
CA ASN A 541 -3.65 -3.83 2.29
C ASN A 541 -4.79 -3.24 3.13
N THR A 542 -4.49 -2.29 4.01
CA THR A 542 -5.51 -1.47 4.69
C THR A 542 -5.98 -0.33 3.80
N THR A 543 -7.28 0.01 3.86
CA THR A 543 -7.92 1.02 3.00
C THR A 543 -8.07 2.40 3.65
N MET A 544 -7.90 2.48 4.98
CA MET A 544 -7.86 3.73 5.75
C MET A 544 -6.44 4.32 5.84
N PRO A 545 -6.27 5.58 6.29
CA PRO A 545 -4.95 6.12 6.58
C PRO A 545 -4.16 5.22 7.54
N SER A 546 -2.97 4.81 7.14
CA SER A 546 -2.19 3.79 7.84
C SER A 546 -0.73 4.20 8.04
N SER A 547 -0.12 3.76 9.14
CA SER A 547 1.31 3.91 9.38
C SER A 547 1.91 2.73 10.14
N LEU A 548 3.12 2.33 9.75
CA LEU A 548 3.96 1.42 10.53
C LEU A 548 5.10 2.22 11.14
N VAL A 549 5.28 2.12 12.45
CA VAL A 549 6.22 2.91 13.23
C VAL A 549 7.32 2.01 13.76
N GLU A 550 8.57 2.39 13.51
CA GLU A 550 9.74 1.79 14.12
C GLU A 550 10.25 2.67 15.26
N LEU A 551 10.04 2.21 16.50
CA LEU A 551 10.39 2.96 17.71
C LEU A 551 11.90 3.22 17.84
N GLY A 552 12.73 2.37 17.23
CA GLY A 552 14.19 2.44 17.23
C GLY A 552 14.84 1.07 17.03
N PHE A 553 16.17 1.01 16.99
CA PHE A 553 16.87 -0.23 16.68
C PHE A 553 17.23 -1.01 17.97
N LEU A 554 16.60 -2.16 18.21
CA LEU A 554 16.90 -3.04 19.37
C LEU A 554 18.35 -3.51 19.39
N THR A 555 18.94 -3.69 18.22
CA THR A 555 20.36 -4.08 18.07
C THR A 555 21.32 -2.92 18.35
N ASN A 556 20.87 -1.66 18.31
CA ASN A 556 21.68 -0.52 18.65
C ASN A 556 21.79 -0.32 20.17
N PRO A 557 23.00 -0.33 20.76
CA PRO A 557 23.13 -0.18 22.21
C PRO A 557 22.61 1.14 22.77
N SER A 558 22.61 2.23 21.99
CA SER A 558 22.14 3.54 22.45
C SER A 558 20.61 3.65 22.41
N ASP A 559 19.96 3.13 21.37
CA ASP A 559 18.50 3.11 21.27
C ASP A 559 17.91 2.11 22.26
N ALA A 560 18.47 0.89 22.34
CA ALA A 560 18.09 -0.08 23.36
C ALA A 560 18.27 0.47 24.78
N ALA A 561 19.33 1.24 25.04
CA ALA A 561 19.52 1.90 26.34
C ALA A 561 18.48 3.01 26.62
N ARG A 562 17.87 3.63 25.60
CA ARG A 562 16.73 4.54 25.77
C ARG A 562 15.46 3.74 26.06
N MET A 563 15.19 2.69 25.28
CA MET A 563 14.04 1.80 25.43
C MET A 563 13.98 1.13 26.82
N LYS A 564 15.14 0.82 27.41
CA LYS A 564 15.24 0.25 28.76
C LYS A 564 15.05 1.25 29.91
N LYS A 565 14.97 2.56 29.64
CA LYS A 565 14.77 3.53 30.72
C LYS A 565 13.36 3.39 31.27
N ALA A 566 13.24 3.48 32.59
CA ALA A 566 11.93 3.55 33.23
C ALA A 566 11.13 4.73 32.65
N GLY A 567 9.88 4.48 32.27
CA GLY A 567 9.01 5.45 31.62
C GLY A 567 9.21 5.58 30.10
N TYR A 568 9.99 4.71 29.46
CA TYR A 568 10.06 4.71 27.99
C TYR A 568 8.72 4.40 27.32
N PRO A 569 7.93 3.37 27.74
CA PRO A 569 6.63 3.12 27.13
C PRO A 569 5.70 4.32 27.17
N ASP A 570 5.50 4.94 28.35
CA ASP A 570 4.78 6.21 28.56
C ASP A 570 5.25 7.33 27.60
N LYS A 571 6.56 7.47 27.42
CA LYS A 571 7.15 8.51 26.56
C LYS A 571 6.93 8.23 25.07
N ALA A 572 7.06 6.99 24.64
CA ALA A 572 6.87 6.58 23.24
C ALA A 572 5.37 6.61 22.88
N ALA A 573 4.52 6.13 23.78
CA ALA A 573 3.07 6.16 23.61
C ALA A 573 2.53 7.59 23.60
N GLY A 574 3.00 8.47 24.48
CA GLY A 574 2.67 9.89 24.45
C GLY A 574 3.06 10.55 23.12
N ALA A 575 4.18 10.14 22.51
CA ALA A 575 4.59 10.63 21.21
C ALA A 575 3.70 10.13 20.06
N ILE A 576 3.32 8.86 20.08
CA ILE A 576 2.38 8.30 19.08
C ILE A 576 1.00 8.94 19.23
N PHE A 577 0.50 9.06 20.46
CA PHE A 577 -0.74 9.77 20.78
C PHE A 577 -0.71 11.21 20.27
N ASP A 578 0.29 12.01 20.63
CA ASP A 578 0.41 13.40 20.17
C ASP A 578 0.52 13.48 18.63
N GLY A 579 1.16 12.49 18.00
CA GLY A 579 1.23 12.38 16.55
C GLY A 579 -0.13 12.14 15.89
N ILE A 580 -0.91 11.20 16.43
CA ILE A 580 -2.27 10.90 15.99
C ILE A 580 -3.18 12.12 16.25
N ASP A 581 -3.09 12.71 17.45
CA ASP A 581 -3.83 13.90 17.84
C ASP A 581 -3.57 15.04 16.87
N ASN A 582 -2.31 15.41 16.63
CA ASN A 582 -1.93 16.47 15.68
C ASN A 582 -2.37 16.18 14.23
N TYR A 583 -2.52 14.91 13.84
CA TYR A 583 -3.01 14.55 12.51
C TYR A 583 -4.49 14.93 12.34
N TYR A 584 -5.32 14.66 13.36
CA TYR A 584 -6.74 15.02 13.37
C TYR A 584 -6.99 16.47 13.81
N ASN A 585 -6.16 17.01 14.70
CA ASN A 585 -6.18 18.38 15.19
C ASN A 585 -5.34 19.29 14.30
N TRP A 586 -5.94 19.69 13.18
CA TRP A 586 -5.49 20.79 12.32
C TRP A 586 -6.16 22.12 12.65
#